data_AF-V6M8Q5-F1
#
_entry.id   AF-V6M8Q5-F1
#
_cell.length_a   1.000
_cell.length_b   1.000
_cell.length_c   1.000
_cell.angle_alpha   90.00
_cell.angle_beta   90.00
_cell.angle_gamma   90.00
#
_symmetry.space_group_name_H-M   'P 1'
#
loop_
_entity.id
_entity.type
_entity.pdbx_description
1 polymer ?
#
loop_
_entity_poly.entity_id
_entity_poly.type
_entity_poly.pdbx_seq_one_letter_code
_entity_poly.pdbx_strand_id
1 'polypeptide(L)'
;MLMTFLIWAGAVIGLLALLFVVYVLYMYRRHMAHRPKATPQQLKHRPRPAEWRDTEVTFAWIGHSTILLNLFGVKIITDPVLCEGIGVNIPGFGQIGPKRFTPPALTVEEMQEVDIDLILLSHAHLDHVDLPTLRMLARRETQVITAKNTARLVNTLPFGLIEELEPGQSTRTAKDVTIHAIPVRHWGNRFPWNTDYGYNGYVIEKNGVRILYPGDTAYVRMTDLPKTFGKFDLVFMPIGAYSPDSYQQAHCTPEQAWQMFEETGADWLVPIHWNTFVLSREPIHEPIQRLREAAGERRERILMDEIGDTKTIPE
;
A
#
# COMPACT_ATOMS: atom_id res chain seq x y z
N MET A 1 34.52 1.17 47.93
CA MET A 1 33.50 0.10 47.79
C MET A 1 32.37 0.51 46.85
N LEU A 2 31.66 1.63 47.10
CA LEU A 2 30.56 2.10 46.24
C LEU A 2 30.99 2.44 44.79
N MET A 3 32.10 3.15 44.62
CA MET A 3 32.60 3.52 43.28
C MET A 3 32.96 2.30 42.44
N THR A 4 33.62 1.30 43.03
CA THR A 4 33.97 0.03 42.37
C THR A 4 32.72 -0.74 41.97
N PHE A 5 31.70 -0.78 42.85
CA PHE A 5 30.41 -1.40 42.54
C PHE A 5 29.71 -0.70 41.36
N LEU A 6 29.69 0.64 41.33
CA LEU A 6 29.09 1.41 40.23
C LEU A 6 29.80 1.18 38.89
N ILE A 7 31.14 1.05 38.89
CA ILE A 7 31.91 0.73 37.68
C ILE A 7 31.55 -0.66 37.16
N TRP A 8 31.51 -1.67 38.04
CA TRP A 8 31.12 -3.03 37.66
C TRP A 8 29.67 -3.12 37.20
N ALA A 9 28.74 -2.44 37.87
CA ALA A 9 27.34 -2.35 37.45
C ALA A 9 27.21 -1.71 36.07
N GLY A 10 27.92 -0.59 35.83
CA GLY A 10 27.98 0.06 34.52
C GLY A 10 28.56 -0.84 33.43
N ALA A 11 29.63 -1.58 33.73
CA ALA A 11 30.23 -2.53 32.81
C ALA A 11 29.28 -3.70 32.46
N VAL A 12 28.55 -4.23 33.45
CA VAL A 12 27.55 -5.27 33.25
C VAL A 12 26.38 -4.75 32.40
N ILE A 13 25.86 -3.56 32.70
CA ILE A 13 24.79 -2.93 31.89
C ILE A 13 25.27 -2.69 30.45
N GLY A 14 26.48 -2.18 30.27
CA GLY A 14 27.08 -1.98 28.95
C GLY A 14 27.23 -3.28 28.17
N LEU A 15 27.68 -4.35 28.82
CA LEU A 15 27.78 -5.68 28.22
C LEU A 15 26.41 -6.23 27.83
N LEU A 16 25.40 -6.11 28.69
CA LEU A 16 24.04 -6.56 28.40
C LEU A 16 23.43 -5.78 27.22
N ALA A 17 23.65 -4.47 27.16
CA ALA A 17 23.21 -3.64 26.05
C ALA A 17 23.90 -4.06 24.73
N LEU A 18 25.21 -4.31 24.76
CA LEU A 18 25.96 -4.81 23.61
C LEU A 18 25.44 -6.18 23.16
N LEU A 19 25.25 -7.13 24.08
CA LEU A 19 24.72 -8.45 23.78
C LEU A 19 23.30 -8.36 23.19
N PHE A 20 22.46 -7.46 23.70
CA PHE A 20 21.14 -7.21 23.15
C PHE A 20 21.22 -6.68 21.71
N VAL A 21 22.09 -5.70 21.43
CA VAL A 21 22.31 -5.19 20.07
C VAL A 21 22.81 -6.30 19.14
N VAL A 22 23.79 -7.10 19.57
CA VAL A 22 24.30 -8.24 18.80
C VAL A 22 23.20 -9.26 18.53
N TYR A 23 22.37 -9.57 19.52
CA TYR A 23 21.23 -10.47 19.37
C TYR A 23 20.20 -9.95 18.37
N VAL A 24 19.84 -8.66 18.45
CA VAL A 24 18.93 -8.01 17.50
C VAL A 24 19.51 -8.05 16.08
N LEU A 25 20.79 -7.75 15.91
CA LEU A 25 21.47 -7.84 14.60
C LEU A 25 21.51 -9.27 14.07
N TYR A 26 21.77 -10.26 14.93
CA TYR A 26 21.73 -11.68 14.55
C TYR A 26 20.32 -12.09 14.09
N MET A 27 19.28 -11.73 14.85
CA MET A 27 17.90 -12.01 14.50
C MET A 27 17.49 -11.33 13.19
N TYR A 28 17.89 -10.06 12.99
CA TYR A 28 17.68 -9.35 11.74
C TYR A 28 18.35 -10.06 10.55
N ARG A 29 19.64 -10.43 10.68
CA ARG A 29 20.36 -11.15 9.61
C ARG A 29 19.72 -12.49 9.30
N ARG A 30 19.32 -13.26 10.32
CA ARG A 30 18.63 -14.54 10.15
C ARG A 30 17.27 -14.37 9.45
N HIS A 31 16.52 -13.33 9.81
CA HIS A 31 15.24 -13.01 9.19
C HIS A 31 15.42 -12.62 7.72
N MET A 32 16.43 -11.80 7.40
CA MET A 32 16.75 -11.38 6.03
C MET A 32 17.35 -12.49 5.15
N ALA A 33 18.02 -13.48 5.74
CA ALA A 33 18.69 -14.56 5.00
C ALA A 33 17.73 -15.43 4.17
N HIS A 34 16.45 -15.48 4.55
CA HIS A 34 15.42 -16.28 3.86
C HIS A 34 14.60 -15.46 2.86
N ARG A 35 14.91 -14.18 2.69
CA ARG A 35 14.25 -13.33 1.68
C ARG A 35 14.92 -13.53 0.33
N PRO A 36 14.16 -13.51 -0.78
CA PRO A 36 14.76 -13.53 -2.11
C PRO A 36 15.64 -12.30 -2.32
N LYS A 37 16.68 -12.44 -3.14
CA LYS A 37 17.49 -11.32 -3.58
C LYS A 37 16.86 -10.74 -4.83
N ALA A 38 16.33 -9.53 -4.73
CA ALA A 38 15.84 -8.81 -5.89
C ALA A 38 16.99 -8.06 -6.58
N THR A 39 16.95 -8.02 -7.91
CA THR A 39 17.81 -7.17 -8.73
C THR A 39 17.08 -5.87 -9.05
N PRO A 40 17.77 -4.72 -9.08
CA PRO A 40 17.17 -3.47 -9.55
C PRO A 40 16.53 -3.63 -10.92
N GLN A 41 15.29 -3.18 -11.06
CA GLN A 41 14.53 -3.21 -12.31
C GLN A 41 14.51 -1.83 -12.97
N GLN A 42 14.43 -1.83 -14.29
CA GLN A 42 14.12 -0.64 -15.08
C GLN A 42 12.65 -0.69 -15.51
N LEU A 43 12.01 0.47 -15.48
CA LEU A 43 10.63 0.59 -15.93
C LEU A 43 10.58 0.55 -17.46
N LYS A 44 9.60 -0.17 -17.99
CA LYS A 44 9.30 -0.19 -19.42
C LYS A 44 8.34 0.91 -19.83
N HIS A 45 7.52 1.37 -18.88
CA HIS A 45 6.43 2.31 -19.09
C HIS A 45 6.57 3.50 -18.14
N ARG A 46 6.06 4.66 -18.58
CA ARG A 46 5.99 5.88 -17.78
C ARG A 46 4.66 6.57 -18.05
N PRO A 47 3.81 6.76 -17.04
CA PRO A 47 2.51 7.38 -17.23
C PRO A 47 2.65 8.87 -17.53
N ARG A 48 1.67 9.43 -18.23
CA ARG A 48 1.59 10.86 -18.55
C ARG A 48 0.24 11.45 -18.11
N PRO A 49 0.07 11.76 -16.81
CA PRO A 49 -1.22 12.18 -16.27
C PRO A 49 -1.79 13.45 -16.90
N ALA A 50 -0.92 14.33 -17.41
CA ALA A 50 -1.31 15.54 -18.14
C ALA A 50 -2.02 15.27 -19.47
N GLU A 51 -1.88 14.06 -20.05
CA GLU A 51 -2.53 13.66 -21.30
C GLU A 51 -3.87 12.93 -21.06
N TRP A 52 -4.27 12.70 -19.80
CA TRP A 52 -5.46 11.93 -19.48
C TRP A 52 -6.75 12.74 -19.66
N ARG A 53 -7.77 12.11 -20.26
CA ARG A 53 -9.07 12.74 -20.48
C ARG A 53 -9.91 12.73 -19.21
N ASP A 54 -10.49 13.87 -18.87
CA ASP A 54 -11.35 14.03 -17.70
C ASP A 54 -12.76 13.45 -17.88
N THR A 55 -13.08 12.92 -19.05
CA THR A 55 -14.36 12.24 -19.34
C THR A 55 -14.31 10.73 -19.12
N GLU A 56 -13.17 10.20 -18.69
CA GLU A 56 -12.92 8.76 -18.62
C GLU A 56 -12.34 8.36 -17.26
N VAL A 57 -12.23 7.05 -17.06
CA VAL A 57 -11.52 6.46 -15.92
C VAL A 57 -10.19 5.92 -16.39
N THR A 58 -9.11 6.63 -16.07
CA THR A 58 -7.75 6.26 -16.45
C THR A 58 -6.91 6.08 -15.21
N PHE A 59 -6.03 5.09 -15.18
CA PHE A 59 -5.16 4.86 -14.03
C PHE A 59 -3.79 4.34 -14.46
N ALA A 60 -2.81 4.55 -13.59
CA ALA A 60 -1.48 4.00 -13.73
C ALA A 60 -1.02 3.38 -12.42
N TRP A 61 -0.33 2.25 -12.51
CA TRP A 61 0.30 1.63 -11.35
C TRP A 61 1.67 2.24 -11.12
N ILE A 62 1.79 3.08 -10.10
CA ILE A 62 3.01 3.82 -9.79
C ILE A 62 4.03 2.91 -9.10
N GLY A 63 3.56 1.87 -8.40
CA GLY A 63 4.37 0.84 -7.76
C GLY A 63 3.83 0.49 -6.38
N HIS A 64 4.09 -0.74 -5.95
CA HIS A 64 3.58 -1.31 -4.71
C HIS A 64 2.04 -1.25 -4.65
N SER A 65 1.47 -0.55 -3.68
CA SER A 65 0.03 -0.28 -3.59
C SER A 65 -0.34 1.15 -4.00
N THR A 66 0.60 1.87 -4.62
CA THR A 66 0.37 3.21 -5.15
C THR A 66 -0.21 3.17 -6.55
N ILE A 67 -1.49 3.54 -6.64
CA ILE A 67 -2.21 3.77 -7.90
C ILE A 67 -2.47 5.26 -8.04
N LEU A 68 -2.17 5.82 -9.21
CA LEU A 68 -2.66 7.13 -9.61
C LEU A 68 -3.89 6.93 -10.51
N LEU A 69 -5.04 7.39 -10.06
CA LEU A 69 -6.34 7.24 -10.70
C LEU A 69 -6.87 8.61 -11.11
N ASN A 70 -7.35 8.72 -12.34
CA ASN A 70 -8.22 9.77 -12.83
C ASN A 70 -9.63 9.21 -12.93
N LEU A 71 -10.54 9.71 -12.09
CA LEU A 71 -11.95 9.32 -12.06
C LEU A 71 -12.78 10.51 -12.52
N PHE A 72 -13.02 10.61 -13.83
CA PHE A 72 -13.76 11.71 -14.45
C PHE A 72 -13.23 13.09 -14.03
N GLY A 73 -11.91 13.28 -14.21
CA GLY A 73 -11.20 14.52 -13.89
C GLY A 73 -10.73 14.66 -12.44
N VAL A 74 -11.14 13.75 -11.54
CA VAL A 74 -10.69 13.77 -10.15
C VAL A 74 -9.46 12.89 -10.01
N LYS A 75 -8.32 13.48 -9.64
CA LYS A 75 -7.07 12.72 -9.47
C LYS A 75 -6.94 12.20 -8.05
N ILE A 76 -6.98 10.87 -7.90
CA ILE A 76 -6.95 10.13 -6.65
C ILE A 76 -5.64 9.32 -6.60
N ILE A 77 -4.93 9.33 -5.47
CA ILE A 77 -3.78 8.46 -5.24
C ILE A 77 -4.01 7.57 -4.02
N THR A 78 -3.71 6.27 -4.15
CA THR A 78 -3.79 5.31 -3.04
C THR A 78 -2.43 5.09 -2.42
N ASP A 79 -2.35 4.98 -1.08
CA ASP A 79 -1.18 4.54 -0.32
C ASP A 79 0.17 4.98 -0.93
N PRO A 80 0.43 6.30 -1.06
CA PRO A 80 1.55 6.80 -1.85
C PRO A 80 2.89 6.54 -1.16
N VAL A 81 3.71 5.71 -1.78
CA VAL A 81 5.09 5.41 -1.36
C VAL A 81 6.02 5.57 -2.55
N LEU A 82 6.73 6.70 -2.60
CA LEU A 82 7.65 7.04 -3.70
C LEU A 82 9.13 6.96 -3.29
N CYS A 83 9.43 6.93 -1.99
CA CYS A 83 10.81 6.86 -1.51
C CYS A 83 11.52 5.55 -1.89
N GLU A 84 12.86 5.62 -1.94
CA GLU A 84 13.73 4.47 -2.24
C GLU A 84 13.67 3.36 -1.18
N GLY A 85 13.29 3.68 0.05
CA GLY A 85 13.20 2.72 1.12
C GLY A 85 12.03 3.00 2.03
N ILE A 86 11.54 1.92 2.62
CA ILE A 86 10.55 1.92 3.70
C ILE A 86 11.27 1.49 4.97
N GLY A 87 10.96 2.12 6.11
CA GLY A 87 11.67 1.80 7.35
C GLY A 87 11.89 2.99 8.28
N VAL A 88 12.68 2.75 9.31
CA VAL A 88 13.01 3.75 10.32
C VAL A 88 14.30 4.45 9.94
N ASN A 89 14.26 5.79 9.87
CA ASN A 89 15.47 6.58 9.75
C ASN A 89 16.15 6.68 11.12
N ILE A 90 17.36 6.16 11.24
CA ILE A 90 18.17 6.23 12.45
C ILE A 90 19.30 7.25 12.23
N PRO A 91 19.33 8.35 13.01
CA PRO A 91 20.41 9.34 12.92
C PRO A 91 21.79 8.68 12.99
N GLY A 92 22.66 8.98 12.01
CA GLY A 92 24.01 8.43 11.90
C GLY A 92 24.11 7.05 11.23
N PHE A 93 23.01 6.30 11.09
CA PHE A 93 22.99 4.96 10.46
C PHE A 93 22.15 4.91 9.18
N GLY A 94 21.39 5.97 8.88
CA GLY A 94 20.53 6.05 7.71
C GLY A 94 19.23 5.26 7.90
N GLN A 95 18.57 4.95 6.78
CA GLN A 95 17.31 4.23 6.80
C GLN A 95 17.52 2.72 6.96
N ILE A 96 16.91 2.16 8.01
CA ILE A 96 16.86 0.71 8.25
C ILE A 96 15.49 0.19 7.82
N GLY A 97 15.49 -0.64 6.77
CA GLY A 97 14.31 -1.34 6.27
C GLY A 97 14.47 -1.75 4.81
N PRO A 98 13.44 -2.35 4.21
CA PRO A 98 13.46 -2.75 2.81
C PRO A 98 13.68 -1.55 1.87
N LYS A 99 14.59 -1.71 0.92
CA LYS A 99 14.72 -0.81 -0.23
C LYS A 99 13.89 -1.34 -1.39
N ARG A 100 13.32 -0.44 -2.19
CA ARG A 100 12.67 -0.85 -3.44
C ARG A 100 13.70 -1.39 -4.41
N PHE A 101 13.33 -2.42 -5.15
CA PHE A 101 14.10 -2.90 -6.29
C PHE A 101 13.49 -2.44 -7.62
N THR A 102 12.24 -1.99 -7.62
CA THR A 102 11.61 -1.33 -8.78
C THR A 102 11.34 0.14 -8.43
N PRO A 103 11.87 1.12 -9.20
CA PRO A 103 11.63 2.54 -8.97
C PRO A 103 10.15 2.88 -9.15
N PRO A 104 9.65 3.97 -8.54
CA PRO A 104 8.28 4.40 -8.77
C PRO A 104 8.13 4.89 -10.22
N ALA A 105 6.96 4.72 -10.81
CA ALA A 105 6.72 5.10 -12.20
C ALA A 105 6.85 6.61 -12.47
N LEU A 106 6.62 7.40 -11.44
CA LEU A 106 6.85 8.84 -11.41
C LEU A 106 7.74 9.15 -10.20
N THR A 107 8.68 10.06 -10.38
CA THR A 107 9.43 10.58 -9.23
C THR A 107 8.50 11.40 -8.35
N VAL A 108 8.94 11.73 -7.14
CA VAL A 108 8.16 12.57 -6.25
C VAL A 108 8.00 13.99 -6.81
N GLU A 109 9.00 14.51 -7.51
CA GLU A 109 8.94 15.79 -8.20
C GLU A 109 7.90 15.76 -9.33
N GLU A 110 7.88 14.70 -10.13
CA GLU A 110 6.86 14.53 -11.18
C GLU A 110 5.46 14.36 -10.59
N MET A 111 5.34 13.67 -9.45
CA MET A 111 4.07 13.52 -8.76
C MET A 111 3.59 14.84 -8.15
N GLN A 112 4.49 15.74 -7.76
CA GLN A 112 4.13 17.10 -7.36
C GLN A 112 3.53 17.88 -8.52
N GLU A 113 3.91 17.65 -9.78
CA GLU A 113 3.27 18.32 -10.92
C GLU A 113 1.85 17.80 -11.21
N VAL A 114 1.40 16.74 -10.53
CA VAL A 114 0.03 16.24 -10.62
C VAL A 114 -0.84 16.94 -9.57
N ASP A 115 -1.96 17.52 -10.02
CA ASP A 115 -2.96 18.10 -9.14
C ASP A 115 -3.81 17.01 -8.46
N ILE A 116 -3.24 16.41 -7.41
CA ILE A 116 -3.89 15.37 -6.61
C ILE A 116 -5.01 15.99 -5.77
N ASP A 117 -6.24 15.55 -6.03
CA ASP A 117 -7.43 15.99 -5.31
C ASP A 117 -7.66 15.19 -4.03
N LEU A 118 -7.36 13.89 -4.07
CA LEU A 118 -7.67 12.97 -2.99
C LEU A 118 -6.54 11.96 -2.78
N ILE A 119 -6.14 11.79 -1.52
CA ILE A 119 -5.26 10.71 -1.07
C ILE A 119 -6.08 9.73 -0.23
N LEU A 120 -6.02 8.45 -0.57
CA LEU A 120 -6.61 7.36 0.21
C LEU A 120 -5.52 6.58 0.94
N LEU A 121 -5.65 6.43 2.25
CA LEU A 121 -4.69 5.73 3.11
C LEU A 121 -5.35 4.56 3.82
N SER A 122 -5.07 3.33 3.38
CA SER A 122 -5.76 2.12 3.87
C SER A 122 -5.41 1.75 5.31
N HIS A 123 -4.14 1.89 5.71
CA HIS A 123 -3.65 1.56 7.05
C HIS A 123 -2.24 2.14 7.29
N ALA A 124 -1.80 2.19 8.55
CA ALA A 124 -0.62 2.98 8.95
C ALA A 124 0.77 2.32 8.77
N HIS A 125 0.86 1.20 8.04
CA HIS A 125 2.16 0.56 7.77
C HIS A 125 3.10 1.44 6.94
N LEU A 126 4.40 1.18 7.07
CA LEU A 126 5.45 2.01 6.46
C LEU A 126 5.47 1.92 4.93
N ASP A 127 4.94 0.84 4.37
CA ASP A 127 4.81 0.60 2.94
C ASP A 127 3.47 1.06 2.36
N HIS A 128 2.59 1.64 3.17
CA HIS A 128 1.34 2.26 2.72
C HIS A 128 1.23 3.75 3.11
N VAL A 129 1.90 4.15 4.20
CA VAL A 129 1.97 5.53 4.69
C VAL A 129 3.43 5.95 4.81
N ASP A 130 3.95 6.48 3.71
CA ASP A 130 5.29 7.06 3.63
C ASP A 130 5.24 8.58 3.92
N LEU A 131 5.54 8.94 5.17
CA LEU A 131 5.49 10.33 5.63
C LEU A 131 6.39 11.30 4.84
N PRO A 132 7.62 10.92 4.44
CA PRO A 132 8.39 11.66 3.44
C PRO A 132 7.61 11.97 2.15
N THR A 133 7.03 10.97 1.49
CA THR A 133 6.21 11.18 0.27
C THR A 133 5.04 12.12 0.58
N LEU A 134 4.28 11.85 1.64
CA LEU A 134 3.11 12.65 1.99
C LEU A 134 3.46 14.12 2.32
N ARG A 135 4.60 14.38 2.95
CA ARG A 135 5.09 15.75 3.17
C ARG A 135 5.33 16.50 1.86
N MET A 136 5.87 15.81 0.86
CA MET A 136 6.19 16.41 -0.44
C MET A 136 4.92 16.64 -1.28
N LEU A 137 3.92 15.78 -1.13
CA LEU A 137 2.63 15.90 -1.81
C LEU A 137 1.63 16.82 -1.09
N ALA A 138 1.96 17.32 0.11
CA ALA A 138 1.00 18.05 0.93
C ALA A 138 0.64 19.42 0.34
N ARG A 139 -0.65 19.59 0.01
CA ARG A 139 -1.26 20.80 -0.55
C ARG A 139 -2.59 21.09 0.14
N ARG A 140 -2.97 22.36 0.23
CA ARG A 140 -4.21 22.79 0.89
C ARG A 140 -5.47 22.40 0.11
N GLU A 141 -5.30 22.11 -1.16
CA GLU A 141 -6.35 21.70 -2.09
C GLU A 141 -6.62 20.19 -2.01
N THR A 142 -5.67 19.41 -1.47
CA THR A 142 -5.76 17.95 -1.39
C THR A 142 -6.50 17.50 -0.13
N GLN A 143 -7.52 16.66 -0.32
CA GLN A 143 -8.21 15.94 0.74
C GLN A 143 -7.49 14.62 1.04
N VAL A 144 -7.46 14.20 2.30
CA VAL A 144 -6.97 12.89 2.73
C VAL A 144 -8.10 12.15 3.43
N ILE A 145 -8.38 10.93 2.97
CA ILE A 145 -9.26 9.99 3.66
C ILE A 145 -8.40 8.82 4.14
N THR A 146 -8.49 8.50 5.42
CA THR A 146 -7.61 7.54 6.06
C THR A 146 -8.38 6.66 7.06
N ALA A 147 -7.82 5.53 7.45
CA ALA A 147 -8.45 4.67 8.45
C ALA A 147 -8.55 5.35 9.83
N LYS A 148 -9.48 4.91 10.68
CA LYS A 148 -9.60 5.38 12.07
C LYS A 148 -8.26 5.46 12.81
N ASN A 149 -8.06 6.53 13.60
CA ASN A 149 -6.87 6.80 14.42
C ASN A 149 -5.55 6.96 13.64
N THR A 150 -5.57 7.02 12.30
CA THR A 150 -4.36 7.19 11.49
C THR A 150 -4.12 8.64 11.06
N ALA A 151 -5.12 9.54 11.14
CA ALA A 151 -4.97 10.95 10.80
C ALA A 151 -3.91 11.67 11.64
N ARG A 152 -3.65 11.21 12.86
CA ARG A 152 -2.56 11.74 13.71
C ARG A 152 -1.15 11.60 13.09
N LEU A 153 -0.99 10.78 12.06
CA LEU A 153 0.25 10.66 11.29
C LEU A 153 0.45 11.82 10.31
N VAL A 154 -0.64 12.43 9.86
CA VAL A 154 -0.67 13.41 8.75
C VAL A 154 -1.30 14.75 9.14
N ASN A 155 -1.90 14.87 10.33
CA ASN A 155 -2.59 16.08 10.79
C ASN A 155 -1.71 17.33 10.94
N THR A 156 -0.38 17.16 10.98
CA THR A 156 0.59 18.25 10.99
C THR A 156 1.00 18.72 9.59
N LEU A 157 0.57 17.99 8.56
CA LEU A 157 0.84 18.31 7.16
C LEU A 157 -0.22 19.29 6.63
N PRO A 158 0.14 20.18 5.69
CA PRO A 158 -0.75 21.25 5.20
C PRO A 158 -1.85 20.76 4.24
N PHE A 159 -2.43 19.58 4.47
CA PHE A 159 -3.60 19.09 3.73
C PHE A 159 -4.84 19.93 4.05
N GLY A 160 -5.74 20.04 3.08
CA GLY A 160 -6.96 20.85 3.23
C GLY A 160 -7.97 20.26 4.20
N LEU A 161 -8.30 18.99 3.99
CA LEU A 161 -9.26 18.25 4.79
C LEU A 161 -8.71 16.85 5.04
N ILE A 162 -8.71 16.41 6.29
CA ILE A 162 -8.29 15.06 6.69
C ILE A 162 -9.48 14.42 7.40
N GLU A 163 -9.99 13.35 6.83
CA GLU A 163 -11.13 12.58 7.36
C GLU A 163 -10.69 11.16 7.70
N GLU A 164 -11.18 10.68 8.83
CA GLU A 164 -11.05 9.27 9.21
C GLU A 164 -12.34 8.53 8.92
N LEU A 165 -12.24 7.34 8.34
CA LEU A 165 -13.38 6.44 8.17
C LEU A 165 -13.13 5.10 8.88
N GLU A 166 -14.23 4.50 9.32
CA GLU A 166 -14.33 3.12 9.80
C GLU A 166 -15.19 2.29 8.84
N PRO A 167 -14.97 0.96 8.76
CA PRO A 167 -15.84 0.07 8.00
C PRO A 167 -17.34 0.34 8.24
N GLY A 168 -18.10 0.56 7.16
CA GLY A 168 -19.51 0.91 7.19
C GLY A 168 -19.81 2.41 7.16
N GLN A 169 -18.78 3.26 7.25
CA GLN A 169 -18.91 4.71 7.04
C GLN A 169 -18.59 5.09 5.60
N SER A 170 -19.11 6.25 5.19
CA SER A 170 -18.87 6.83 3.88
C SER A 170 -18.78 8.34 3.95
N THR A 171 -18.03 8.95 3.04
CA THR A 171 -18.01 10.40 2.81
C THR A 171 -18.13 10.70 1.33
N ARG A 172 -18.58 11.91 0.99
CA ARG A 172 -18.65 12.40 -0.39
C ARG A 172 -17.80 13.66 -0.50
N THR A 173 -16.83 13.63 -1.41
CA THR A 173 -15.93 14.76 -1.64
C THR A 173 -16.62 15.91 -2.35
N ALA A 174 -16.02 17.10 -2.32
CA ALA A 174 -16.53 18.27 -3.04
C ALA A 174 -16.55 18.09 -4.57
N LYS A 175 -15.81 17.11 -5.11
CA LYS A 175 -15.78 16.76 -6.53
C LYS A 175 -16.65 15.54 -6.86
N ASP A 176 -17.67 15.26 -6.04
CA ASP A 176 -18.67 14.19 -6.26
C ASP A 176 -18.09 12.77 -6.35
N VAL A 177 -17.01 12.49 -5.62
CA VAL A 177 -16.55 11.12 -5.40
C VAL A 177 -17.09 10.63 -4.06
N THR A 178 -17.80 9.51 -4.04
CA THR A 178 -18.22 8.86 -2.80
C THR A 178 -17.20 7.79 -2.44
N ILE A 179 -16.72 7.84 -1.19
CA ILE A 179 -15.77 6.87 -0.63
C ILE A 179 -16.47 6.13 0.50
N HIS A 180 -16.56 4.80 0.39
CA HIS A 180 -17.08 3.93 1.44
C HIS A 180 -15.93 3.13 2.04
N ALA A 181 -15.77 3.17 3.36
CA ALA A 181 -14.84 2.29 4.05
C ALA A 181 -15.47 0.90 4.22
N ILE A 182 -14.73 -0.15 3.86
CA ILE A 182 -15.19 -1.55 3.95
C ILE A 182 -14.28 -2.38 4.87
N PRO A 183 -14.82 -3.44 5.49
CA PRO A 183 -14.01 -4.32 6.31
C PRO A 183 -13.04 -5.13 5.44
N VAL A 184 -11.80 -5.23 5.92
CA VAL A 184 -10.76 -6.10 5.37
C VAL A 184 -10.12 -6.87 6.52
N ARG A 185 -9.30 -7.88 6.21
CA ARG A 185 -8.61 -8.68 7.23
C ARG A 185 -7.12 -8.31 7.26
N HIS A 186 -6.77 -7.33 8.08
CA HIS A 186 -5.41 -6.84 8.25
C HIS A 186 -5.16 -6.29 9.67
N TRP A 187 -4.10 -5.51 9.87
CA TRP A 187 -3.78 -4.77 11.09
C TRP A 187 -3.16 -3.42 10.72
N GLY A 188 -3.15 -2.44 11.63
CA GLY A 188 -2.72 -1.07 11.30
C GLY A 188 -1.39 -0.63 11.91
N ASN A 189 -0.66 -1.49 12.63
CA ASN A 189 0.37 -0.98 13.55
C ASN A 189 1.65 -0.57 12.82
N ARG A 190 2.03 0.69 12.97
CA ARG A 190 3.29 1.20 12.39
C ARG A 190 4.55 0.65 13.06
N PHE A 191 4.49 0.44 14.37
CA PHE A 191 5.58 -0.06 15.20
C PHE A 191 5.07 -1.08 16.22
N PRO A 192 5.93 -1.96 16.77
CA PRO A 192 5.53 -2.97 17.75
C PRO A 192 4.85 -2.43 19.02
N TRP A 193 5.04 -1.15 19.35
CA TRP A 193 4.46 -0.49 20.54
C TRP A 193 3.19 0.33 20.26
N ASN A 194 2.75 0.45 19.00
CA ASN A 194 1.47 1.07 18.66
C ASN A 194 0.46 -0.03 18.37
N THR A 195 -0.77 0.05 18.87
CA THR A 195 -1.78 -1.02 18.69
C THR A 195 -3.18 -0.51 18.36
N ASP A 196 -3.34 0.79 18.17
CA ASP A 196 -4.63 1.47 18.07
C ASP A 196 -4.89 2.10 16.69
N TYR A 197 -3.98 1.92 15.73
CA TYR A 197 -4.18 2.34 14.35
C TYR A 197 -5.17 1.42 13.63
N GLY A 198 -6.19 2.01 13.00
CA GLY A 198 -7.17 1.29 12.18
C GLY A 198 -6.61 0.84 10.83
N TYR A 199 -7.43 0.05 10.13
CA TYR A 199 -7.21 -0.44 8.77
C TYR A 199 -8.57 -0.71 8.12
N ASN A 200 -8.70 -0.38 6.83
CA ASN A 200 -9.90 -0.68 6.04
C ASN A 200 -9.57 -0.64 4.54
N GLY A 201 -10.47 -1.23 3.73
CA GLY A 201 -10.50 -1.01 2.30
C GLY A 201 -11.44 0.13 1.93
N TYR A 202 -11.47 0.50 0.66
CA TYR A 202 -12.32 1.56 0.10
C TYR A 202 -13.08 1.09 -1.14
N VAL A 203 -14.35 1.45 -1.22
CA VAL A 203 -15.12 1.49 -2.47
C VAL A 203 -15.16 2.95 -2.92
N ILE A 204 -14.73 3.20 -4.15
CA ILE A 204 -14.62 4.53 -4.77
C ILE A 204 -15.70 4.60 -5.85
N GLU A 205 -16.63 5.54 -5.73
CA GLU A 205 -17.77 5.67 -6.64
C GLU A 205 -17.87 7.07 -7.23
N LYS A 206 -18.07 7.13 -8.55
CA LYS A 206 -18.44 8.36 -9.26
C LYS A 206 -19.09 8.04 -10.59
N ASN A 207 -20.17 8.75 -10.95
CA ASN A 207 -20.87 8.62 -12.23
C ASN A 207 -21.24 7.17 -12.60
N GLY A 208 -21.61 6.35 -11.61
CA GLY A 208 -21.96 4.95 -11.80
C GLY A 208 -20.78 3.98 -11.85
N VAL A 209 -19.55 4.47 -12.03
CA VAL A 209 -18.33 3.66 -11.93
C VAL A 209 -18.00 3.37 -10.48
N ARG A 210 -17.62 2.13 -10.21
CA ARG A 210 -17.29 1.61 -8.89
C ARG A 210 -16.00 0.83 -8.90
N ILE A 211 -15.06 1.30 -8.09
CA ILE A 211 -13.71 0.75 -7.97
C ILE A 211 -13.48 0.26 -6.55
N LEU A 212 -12.92 -0.94 -6.40
CA LEU A 212 -12.52 -1.49 -5.11
C LEU A 212 -11.01 -1.35 -4.90
N TYR A 213 -10.62 -0.78 -3.76
CA TYR A 213 -9.24 -0.74 -3.29
C TYR A 213 -9.17 -1.27 -1.85
N PRO A 214 -8.81 -2.55 -1.62
CA PRO A 214 -8.81 -3.14 -0.29
C PRO A 214 -7.57 -2.79 0.53
N GLY A 215 -6.56 -2.11 -0.04
CA GLY A 215 -5.23 -2.04 0.56
C GLY A 215 -4.64 -3.45 0.71
N ASP A 216 -4.05 -3.72 1.87
CA ASP A 216 -3.64 -5.08 2.23
C ASP A 216 -4.75 -5.83 2.95
N THR A 217 -4.94 -7.09 2.57
CA THR A 217 -5.89 -7.96 3.24
C THR A 217 -5.51 -9.41 3.06
N ALA A 218 -5.75 -10.22 4.08
CA ALA A 218 -5.90 -11.65 3.92
C ALA A 218 -7.25 -11.97 3.26
N TYR A 219 -7.43 -13.23 2.86
CA TYR A 219 -8.71 -13.66 2.28
C TYR A 219 -9.90 -13.25 3.17
N VAL A 220 -10.84 -12.52 2.63
CA VAL A 220 -12.11 -12.21 3.28
C VAL A 220 -13.19 -12.39 2.25
N ARG A 221 -14.34 -12.94 2.64
CA ARG A 221 -15.44 -13.11 1.70
C ARG A 221 -15.93 -11.75 1.23
N MET A 222 -15.96 -11.56 -0.08
CA MET A 222 -16.39 -10.32 -0.73
C MET A 222 -17.76 -10.45 -1.41
N THR A 223 -18.40 -11.63 -1.32
CA THR A 223 -19.70 -11.94 -1.95
C THR A 223 -20.87 -11.02 -1.56
N ASP A 224 -20.74 -10.30 -0.45
CA ASP A 224 -21.77 -9.36 0.00
C ASP A 224 -21.56 -7.95 -0.57
N LEU A 225 -20.35 -7.61 -1.05
CA LEU A 225 -20.07 -6.30 -1.62
C LEU A 225 -20.96 -6.00 -2.84
N PRO A 226 -21.19 -6.92 -3.80
CA PRO A 226 -22.06 -6.64 -4.94
C PRO A 226 -23.53 -6.49 -4.58
N LYS A 227 -23.96 -7.04 -3.44
CA LYS A 227 -25.33 -6.88 -2.93
C LYS A 227 -25.55 -5.49 -2.35
N THR A 228 -24.52 -4.94 -1.71
CA THR A 228 -24.56 -3.61 -1.07
C THR A 228 -24.32 -2.50 -2.07
N PHE A 229 -23.31 -2.65 -2.93
CA PHE A 229 -22.85 -1.60 -3.80
C PHE A 229 -23.33 -1.79 -5.24
N GLY A 230 -23.61 -3.02 -5.67
CA GLY A 230 -23.82 -3.35 -7.07
C GLY A 230 -22.53 -3.83 -7.74
N LYS A 231 -22.58 -3.99 -9.07
CA LYS A 231 -21.42 -4.45 -9.85
C LYS A 231 -20.25 -3.46 -9.71
N PHE A 232 -19.04 -4.01 -9.66
CA PHE A 232 -17.79 -3.26 -9.69
C PHE A 232 -17.24 -3.25 -11.12
N ASP A 233 -16.58 -2.17 -11.54
CA ASP A 233 -15.93 -2.11 -12.85
C ASP A 233 -14.48 -2.58 -12.74
N LEU A 234 -13.81 -2.20 -11.65
CA LEU A 234 -12.39 -2.45 -11.43
C LEU A 234 -12.13 -2.80 -9.97
N VAL A 235 -11.26 -3.78 -9.73
CA VAL A 235 -10.67 -4.03 -8.42
C VAL A 235 -9.15 -3.99 -8.48
N PHE A 236 -8.55 -3.36 -7.49
CA PHE A 236 -7.15 -3.55 -7.16
C PHE A 236 -7.06 -4.67 -6.11
N MET A 237 -6.13 -5.62 -6.28
CA MET A 237 -5.98 -6.73 -5.32
C MET A 237 -4.51 -6.93 -4.96
N PRO A 238 -4.15 -6.97 -3.66
CA PRO A 238 -2.79 -7.33 -3.26
C PRO A 238 -2.53 -8.79 -3.65
N ILE A 239 -1.32 -9.09 -4.11
CA ILE A 239 -0.92 -10.47 -4.46
C ILE A 239 0.42 -10.89 -3.85
N GLY A 240 1.09 -10.01 -3.11
CA GLY A 240 2.40 -10.27 -2.50
C GLY A 240 2.31 -10.48 -0.98
N ALA A 241 3.47 -10.62 -0.35
CA ALA A 241 3.63 -10.67 1.11
C ALA A 241 2.96 -11.86 1.82
N TYR A 242 2.70 -12.97 1.11
CA TYR A 242 1.99 -14.13 1.66
C TYR A 242 2.87 -15.25 2.22
N SER A 243 4.20 -15.18 2.07
CA SER A 243 5.11 -16.27 2.47
C SER A 243 6.04 -15.89 3.63
N PRO A 244 6.19 -16.75 4.66
CA PRO A 244 5.59 -18.09 4.82
C PRO A 244 4.10 -18.04 5.22
N ASP A 245 3.41 -19.18 5.23
CA ASP A 245 1.96 -19.32 5.48
C ASP A 245 1.41 -18.53 6.69
N SER A 246 2.23 -18.28 7.72
CA SER A 246 1.84 -17.44 8.84
C SER A 246 1.47 -15.99 8.44
N TYR A 247 1.99 -15.49 7.32
CA TYR A 247 1.66 -14.17 6.77
C TYR A 247 0.25 -14.16 6.18
N GLN A 248 -0.31 -15.33 5.83
CA GLN A 248 -1.65 -15.42 5.23
C GLN A 248 -2.79 -15.06 6.19
N GLN A 249 -2.47 -14.80 7.46
CA GLN A 249 -3.41 -14.23 8.43
C GLN A 249 -3.72 -12.75 8.15
N ALA A 250 -2.83 -12.06 7.42
CA ALA A 250 -2.93 -10.64 7.08
C ALA A 250 -2.77 -10.32 5.58
N HIS A 251 -2.27 -11.25 4.76
CA HIS A 251 -2.10 -11.08 3.31
C HIS A 251 -2.72 -12.26 2.54
N CYS A 252 -3.40 -12.03 1.42
CA CYS A 252 -3.95 -13.11 0.62
C CYS A 252 -2.88 -13.70 -0.30
N THR A 253 -3.04 -14.96 -0.68
CA THR A 253 -2.28 -15.54 -1.79
C THR A 253 -2.83 -15.04 -3.13
N PRO A 254 -2.10 -15.17 -4.25
CA PRO A 254 -2.61 -14.84 -5.58
C PRO A 254 -3.91 -15.57 -5.94
N GLU A 255 -4.07 -16.83 -5.51
CA GLU A 255 -5.31 -17.60 -5.72
C GLU A 255 -6.47 -17.03 -4.90
N GLN A 256 -6.21 -16.65 -3.65
CA GLN A 256 -7.22 -16.00 -2.81
C GLN A 256 -7.58 -14.60 -3.33
N ALA A 257 -6.61 -13.86 -3.87
CA ALA A 257 -6.85 -12.57 -4.53
C ALA A 257 -7.76 -12.73 -5.76
N TRP A 258 -7.48 -13.72 -6.60
CA TRP A 258 -8.34 -14.06 -7.73
C TRP A 258 -9.74 -14.47 -7.26
N GLN A 259 -9.85 -15.31 -6.24
CA GLN A 259 -11.13 -15.71 -5.66
C GLN A 259 -11.94 -14.50 -5.14
N MET A 260 -11.32 -13.60 -4.38
CA MET A 260 -11.99 -12.38 -3.88
C MET A 260 -12.46 -11.49 -5.04
N PHE A 261 -11.69 -11.39 -6.12
CA PHE A 261 -12.12 -10.70 -7.34
C PHE A 261 -13.33 -11.35 -8.02
N GLU A 262 -13.40 -12.67 -8.08
CA GLU A 262 -14.60 -13.33 -8.60
C GLU A 262 -15.82 -13.06 -7.73
N GLU A 263 -15.63 -13.03 -6.41
CA GLU A 263 -16.68 -12.75 -5.44
C GLU A 263 -17.23 -11.31 -5.52
N THR A 264 -16.45 -10.34 -6.02
CA THR A 264 -16.92 -8.96 -6.26
C THR A 264 -17.71 -8.82 -7.56
N GLY A 265 -17.67 -9.82 -8.45
CA GLY A 265 -18.29 -9.74 -9.77
C GLY A 265 -17.75 -8.61 -10.65
N ALA A 266 -16.56 -8.09 -10.35
CA ALA A 266 -16.00 -6.95 -11.06
C ALA A 266 -15.53 -7.31 -12.47
N ASP A 267 -15.51 -6.40 -13.43
CA ASP A 267 -15.04 -6.75 -14.79
C ASP A 267 -13.53 -7.00 -14.84
N TRP A 268 -12.75 -6.12 -14.21
CA TRP A 268 -11.30 -6.08 -14.32
C TRP A 268 -10.59 -6.17 -12.96
N LEU A 269 -9.45 -6.85 -12.96
CA LEU A 269 -8.52 -6.92 -11.83
C LEU A 269 -7.18 -6.27 -12.21
N VAL A 270 -6.61 -5.53 -11.27
CA VAL A 270 -5.22 -5.05 -11.33
C VAL A 270 -4.49 -5.50 -10.05
N PRO A 271 -3.43 -6.33 -10.16
CA PRO A 271 -2.67 -6.77 -9.00
C PRO A 271 -1.74 -5.68 -8.48
N ILE A 272 -1.74 -5.49 -7.16
CA ILE A 272 -0.91 -4.54 -6.42
C ILE A 272 -0.10 -5.25 -5.33
N HIS A 273 0.69 -4.50 -4.56
CA HIS A 273 1.50 -5.01 -3.44
C HIS A 273 2.57 -6.04 -3.84
N TRP A 274 3.03 -6.01 -5.10
CA TRP A 274 4.09 -6.88 -5.59
C TRP A 274 5.10 -6.11 -6.46
N ASN A 275 6.17 -6.80 -6.87
CA ASN A 275 7.23 -6.29 -7.74
C ASN A 275 7.89 -4.96 -7.32
N THR A 276 7.89 -4.61 -6.03
CA THR A 276 8.45 -3.32 -5.57
C THR A 276 9.41 -3.46 -4.40
N PHE A 277 8.96 -4.06 -3.30
CA PHE A 277 9.77 -4.32 -2.11
C PHE A 277 9.82 -5.82 -1.81
N VAL A 278 10.90 -6.29 -1.19
CA VAL A 278 10.97 -7.66 -0.67
C VAL A 278 10.48 -7.68 0.77
N LEU A 279 9.19 -7.91 0.97
CA LEU A 279 8.52 -7.85 2.29
C LEU A 279 8.48 -9.19 3.04
N SER A 280 8.70 -10.28 2.31
CA SER A 280 8.33 -11.65 2.67
C SER A 280 9.28 -12.64 1.95
N ARG A 281 8.93 -13.93 1.91
CA ARG A 281 9.82 -15.01 1.45
C ARG A 281 9.47 -15.59 0.08
N GLU A 282 8.38 -15.20 -0.56
CA GLU A 282 8.03 -15.70 -1.88
C GLU A 282 9.03 -15.22 -2.94
N PRO A 283 9.30 -15.99 -4.00
CA PRO A 283 10.10 -15.54 -5.13
C PRO A 283 9.49 -14.30 -5.81
N ILE A 284 10.33 -13.37 -6.27
CA ILE A 284 9.90 -12.04 -6.77
C ILE A 284 8.84 -12.09 -7.87
N HIS A 285 8.95 -13.05 -8.80
CA HIS A 285 8.04 -13.17 -9.95
C HIS A 285 6.92 -14.21 -9.74
N GLU A 286 6.95 -14.95 -8.64
CA GLU A 286 5.95 -15.98 -8.33
C GLU A 286 4.52 -15.39 -8.19
N PRO A 287 4.30 -14.22 -7.55
CA PRO A 287 2.95 -13.68 -7.36
C PRO A 287 2.14 -13.58 -8.65
N ILE A 288 2.69 -12.94 -9.69
CA ILE A 288 1.97 -12.73 -10.95
C ILE A 288 1.81 -14.03 -11.75
N GLN A 289 2.76 -14.95 -11.65
CA GLN A 289 2.66 -16.27 -12.29
C GLN A 289 1.48 -17.04 -11.70
N ARG A 290 1.42 -17.14 -10.36
CA ARG A 290 0.34 -17.81 -9.65
C ARG A 290 -1.01 -17.14 -9.85
N LEU A 291 -1.07 -15.80 -9.94
CA LEU A 291 -2.31 -15.09 -10.26
C LEU A 291 -2.82 -15.47 -11.67
N ARG A 292 -1.92 -15.46 -12.67
CA ARG A 292 -2.27 -15.83 -14.05
C ARG A 292 -2.69 -17.29 -14.15
N GLU A 293 -2.06 -18.19 -13.38
CA GLU A 293 -2.44 -19.59 -13.28
C GLU A 293 -3.82 -19.75 -12.63
N ALA A 294 -4.10 -19.03 -11.53
CA ALA A 294 -5.42 -19.02 -10.88
C ALA A 294 -6.53 -18.49 -11.81
N ALA A 295 -6.20 -17.50 -12.65
CA ALA A 295 -7.13 -16.95 -13.64
C ALA A 295 -7.46 -17.92 -14.78
N GLY A 296 -6.53 -18.81 -15.13
CA GLY A 296 -6.69 -19.78 -16.21
C GLY A 296 -7.05 -19.12 -17.54
N GLU A 297 -8.14 -19.56 -18.15
CA GLU A 297 -8.65 -19.04 -19.42
C GLU A 297 -9.19 -17.59 -19.32
N ARG A 298 -9.30 -17.02 -18.11
CA ARG A 298 -9.83 -15.66 -17.88
C ARG A 298 -8.74 -14.63 -17.55
N ARG A 299 -7.48 -14.96 -17.84
CA ARG A 299 -6.30 -14.12 -17.57
C ARG A 299 -6.36 -12.74 -18.24
N GLU A 300 -7.13 -12.58 -19.30
CA GLU A 300 -7.38 -11.31 -19.98
C GLU A 300 -8.08 -10.28 -19.08
N ARG A 301 -8.77 -10.73 -18.02
CA ARG A 301 -9.37 -9.84 -17.01
C ARG A 301 -8.34 -9.22 -16.06
N ILE A 302 -7.09 -9.68 -16.10
CA ILE A 302 -5.96 -9.02 -15.44
C ILE A 302 -5.51 -7.88 -16.37
N LEU A 303 -6.00 -6.67 -16.08
CA LEU A 303 -5.96 -5.55 -17.01
C LEU A 303 -4.55 -4.95 -17.19
N MET A 304 -3.69 -5.12 -16.19
CA MET A 304 -2.33 -4.58 -16.17
C MET A 304 -1.48 -5.32 -15.13
N ASP A 305 -0.21 -5.55 -15.42
CA ASP A 305 0.72 -6.16 -14.47
C ASP A 305 2.17 -5.64 -14.58
N GLU A 306 2.36 -4.49 -15.22
CA GLU A 306 3.65 -3.79 -15.28
C GLU A 306 3.58 -2.42 -14.62
N ILE A 307 4.55 -2.12 -13.75
CA ILE A 307 4.66 -0.82 -13.11
C ILE A 307 4.92 0.26 -14.17
N GLY A 308 4.16 1.34 -14.09
CA GLY A 308 4.19 2.49 -14.98
C GLY A 308 3.29 2.38 -16.21
N ASP A 309 2.68 1.21 -16.46
CA ASP A 309 1.67 1.10 -17.50
C ASP A 309 0.42 1.94 -17.13
N THR A 310 -0.30 2.38 -18.16
CA THR A 310 -1.49 3.23 -18.05
C THR A 310 -2.63 2.57 -18.79
N LYS A 311 -3.79 2.45 -18.14
CA LYS A 311 -5.01 1.91 -18.74
C LYS A 311 -6.19 2.84 -18.52
N THR A 312 -7.09 2.83 -19.49
CA THR A 312 -8.45 3.34 -19.35
C THR A 312 -9.36 2.14 -19.12
N ILE A 313 -10.30 2.23 -18.18
CA ILE A 313 -11.31 1.17 -18.00
C ILE A 313 -12.06 1.01 -19.33
N PRO A 314 -12.12 -0.19 -19.91
CA PRO A 314 -12.88 -0.45 -21.13
C PRO A 314 -14.37 -0.12 -20.95
N GLU A 315 -15.00 0.38 -22.01
CA GLU A 315 -16.47 0.56 -22.10
C GLU A 315 -17.24 -0.77 -22.01
#